data_AF-A0A3B1BT98-F1
#
_entry.id   AF-A0A3B1BT98-F1
#
_cell.length_a   1.000
_cell.length_b   1.000
_cell.length_c   1.000
_cell.angle_alpha   90.00
_cell.angle_beta   90.00
_cell.angle_gamma   90.00
#
_symmetry.space_group_name_H-M   'P 1'
#
loop_
_entity.id
_entity.type
_entity.pdbx_description
1 polymer ?
#
loop_
_entity_poly.entity_id
_entity_poly.type
_entity_poly.pdbx_seq_one_letter_code
_entity_poly.pdbx_strand_id
1 'polypeptide(L)'
;NPIYDIFYPLIRNEIPPNIDNLLDVQSAQLLALIPEGAFISDSKGVTYLLWEGDQVYLGYLTEIDYDKNEVHFVLNKGGIIEKVTLTLDNENSDKKNN
;
A
#
# COMPACT_ATOMS: atom_id res chain seq x y z
N ASN A 1 23.85 1.75 -39.15
CA ASN A 1 22.63 1.55 -38.34
C ASN A 1 23.00 0.87 -37.04
N PRO A 2 22.90 1.54 -35.88
CA PRO A 2 23.00 0.83 -34.62
C PRO A 2 21.79 -0.08 -34.47
N ILE A 3 22.04 -1.31 -34.04
CA ILE A 3 21.02 -2.30 -33.70
C ILE A 3 20.33 -1.81 -32.42
N TYR A 4 19.07 -1.42 -32.52
CA TYR A 4 18.24 -1.06 -31.37
C TYR A 4 17.70 -2.35 -30.76
N ASP A 5 18.24 -2.72 -29.60
CA ASP A 5 17.79 -3.89 -28.85
C ASP A 5 16.48 -3.56 -28.13
N ILE A 6 15.38 -4.06 -28.66
CA ILE A 6 14.02 -3.91 -28.11
C ILE A 6 13.79 -4.70 -26.82
N PHE A 7 14.78 -5.50 -26.37
CA PHE A 7 14.74 -6.27 -25.13
C PHE A 7 15.61 -5.68 -24.02
N TYR A 8 16.15 -4.46 -24.21
CA TYR A 8 16.83 -3.78 -23.12
C TYR A 8 15.82 -3.49 -22.00
N PRO A 9 16.00 -4.05 -20.78
CA PRO A 9 15.05 -3.82 -19.72
C PRO A 9 15.12 -2.34 -19.32
N LEU A 10 14.01 -1.62 -19.48
CA LEU A 10 13.81 -0.26 -18.97
C LEU A 10 13.63 -0.30 -17.43
N ILE A 11 14.56 -0.93 -16.71
CA ILE A 11 14.66 -0.72 -15.26
C ILE A 11 15.04 0.75 -15.13
N ARG A 12 14.08 1.56 -14.68
CA ARG A 12 14.34 2.95 -14.37
C ARG A 12 15.26 2.94 -13.14
N ASN A 13 16.44 3.53 -13.26
CA ASN A 13 17.39 3.62 -12.15
C ASN A 13 16.85 4.43 -10.96
N GLU A 14 15.73 5.14 -11.13
CA GLU A 14 15.17 6.06 -10.15
C GLU A 14 13.69 5.76 -9.90
N ILE A 15 13.31 5.65 -8.63
CA ILE A 15 11.92 5.51 -8.18
C ILE A 15 11.25 6.88 -8.30
N PRO A 16 10.07 6.99 -8.95
CA PRO A 16 9.35 8.26 -9.08
C PRO A 16 9.05 8.87 -7.70
N PRO A 17 9.28 10.17 -7.47
CA PRO A 17 8.96 10.81 -6.20
C PRO A 17 7.44 10.85 -5.94
N ASN A 18 7.04 10.85 -4.67
CA ASN A 18 5.65 10.95 -4.25
C ASN A 18 5.12 12.40 -4.33
N ILE A 19 4.91 12.90 -5.56
CA ILE A 19 4.49 14.29 -5.81
C ILE A 19 3.04 14.58 -5.43
N ASP A 20 2.18 13.57 -5.50
CA ASP A 20 0.75 13.67 -5.20
C ASP A 20 0.44 13.41 -3.72
N ASN A 21 1.49 13.23 -2.90
CA ASN A 21 1.40 12.94 -1.47
C ASN A 21 0.43 11.78 -1.18
N LEU A 22 0.52 10.72 -2.00
CA LEU A 22 -0.22 9.48 -1.83
C LEU A 22 0.26 8.74 -0.58
N LEU A 23 -0.58 7.88 -0.04
CA LEU A 23 -0.22 7.01 1.08
C LEU A 23 1.01 6.15 0.73
N ASP A 24 2.07 6.21 1.54
CA ASP A 24 3.17 5.25 1.50
C ASP A 24 2.83 4.07 2.40
N VAL A 25 2.39 2.95 1.80
CA VAL A 25 1.90 1.79 2.54
C VAL A 25 2.99 1.06 3.32
N GLN A 26 4.27 1.26 3.01
CA GLN A 26 5.36 0.57 3.70
C GLN A 26 5.54 1.02 5.15
N SER A 27 5.10 2.24 5.47
CA SER A 27 5.17 2.82 6.82
C SER A 27 3.78 3.03 7.43
N ALA A 28 2.76 2.48 6.78
CA ALA A 28 1.36 2.66 7.17
C ALA A 28 0.89 1.59 8.15
N GLN A 29 -0.22 1.89 8.82
CA GLN A 29 -0.90 0.98 9.74
C GLN A 29 -2.38 0.88 9.39
N LEU A 30 -2.90 -0.35 9.30
CA LEU A 30 -4.33 -0.60 9.21
C LEU A 30 -4.98 -0.35 10.57
N LEU A 31 -5.89 0.61 10.63
CA LEU A 31 -6.56 1.02 11.87
C LEU A 31 -7.93 0.37 12.06
N ALA A 32 -8.65 0.16 10.97
CA ALA A 32 -9.96 -0.48 10.98
C ALA A 32 -10.37 -0.95 9.58
N LEU A 33 -11.26 -1.94 9.53
CA LEU A 33 -12.04 -2.28 8.36
C LEU A 33 -13.50 -1.95 8.63
N ILE A 34 -14.12 -1.22 7.70
CA ILE A 34 -15.53 -0.87 7.73
C ILE A 34 -16.20 -1.33 6.42
N PRO A 35 -17.54 -1.46 6.37
CA PRO A 35 -18.24 -1.89 5.16
C PRO A 35 -17.88 -1.06 3.92
N GLU A 36 -17.57 0.22 4.13
CA GLU A 36 -17.19 1.13 3.06
C GLU A 36 -15.75 0.92 2.61
N GLY A 37 -14.81 0.45 3.43
CA GLY A 37 -13.40 0.33 3.03
C GLY A 37 -12.42 0.14 4.19
N ALA A 38 -11.14 0.39 3.91
CA ALA A 38 -10.05 0.26 4.87
C ALA A 38 -9.61 1.63 5.41
N PHE A 39 -9.59 1.79 6.73
CA PHE A 39 -9.10 3.00 7.39
C PHE A 39 -7.64 2.82 7.79
N ILE A 40 -6.76 3.66 7.24
CA ILE A 40 -5.31 3.49 7.32
C ILE A 40 -4.66 4.80 7.75
N SER A 41 -3.64 4.74 8.59
CA SER A 41 -2.77 5.89 8.89
C SER A 41 -1.39 5.72 8.31
N ASP A 42 -0.81 6.82 7.81
CA ASP A 42 0.61 6.88 7.51
C ASP A 42 1.47 7.10 8.78
N SER A 43 2.79 7.06 8.62
CA SER A 43 3.74 7.30 9.73
C SER A 43 3.70 8.71 10.33
N LYS A 44 2.99 9.66 9.69
CA LYS A 44 2.81 11.04 10.16
C LYS A 44 1.47 11.21 10.89
N GLY A 45 0.64 10.17 10.94
CA GLY A 45 -0.69 10.18 11.54
C GLY A 45 -1.78 10.75 10.62
N VAL A 46 -1.49 10.98 9.33
CA VAL A 46 -2.54 11.33 8.36
C VAL A 46 -3.34 10.06 8.06
N THR A 47 -4.66 10.18 8.08
CA THR A 47 -5.57 9.06 7.86
C THR A 47 -6.23 9.09 6.50
N TYR A 48 -6.47 7.90 5.96
CA TYR A 48 -7.03 7.65 4.65
C TYR A 48 -8.13 6.59 4.77
N LEU A 49 -9.21 6.77 4.00
CA LEU A 49 -10.20 5.72 3.75
C LEU A 49 -9.99 5.26 2.31
N LEU A 50 -9.66 3.98 2.12
CA LEU A 50 -9.37 3.40 0.81
C LEU A 50 -10.37 2.31 0.43
N TRP A 51 -10.64 2.23 -0.87
CA TRP A 51 -11.39 1.19 -1.55
C TRP A 51 -10.49 0.34 -2.44
N GLU A 52 -10.93 -0.88 -2.76
CA GLU A 52 -10.25 -1.69 -3.76
C GLU A 52 -10.12 -0.91 -5.08
N GLY A 53 -8.90 -0.89 -5.63
CA GLY A 53 -8.52 -0.11 -6.79
C GLY A 53 -7.95 1.28 -6.49
N ASP A 54 -8.08 1.79 -5.26
CA ASP A 54 -7.56 3.12 -4.92
C ASP A 54 -6.04 3.17 -4.98
N GLN A 55 -5.54 4.29 -5.50
CA GLN A 55 -4.12 4.50 -5.70
C GLN A 55 -3.41 4.79 -4.38
N VAL A 56 -2.22 4.20 -4.25
CA VAL A 56 -1.24 4.51 -3.20
C VAL A 56 0.10 4.82 -3.86
N TYR A 57 1.07 5.27 -3.08
CA TYR A 57 2.38 5.56 -3.63
C TYR A 57 2.98 4.28 -4.24
N LEU A 58 3.30 4.36 -5.54
CA LEU A 58 3.82 3.27 -6.37
C LEU A 58 2.86 2.09 -6.58
N GLY A 59 1.57 2.19 -6.27
CA GLY A 59 0.68 1.04 -6.35
C GLY A 59 -0.81 1.33 -6.14
N TYR A 60 -1.54 0.30 -5.74
CA TYR A 60 -2.96 0.39 -5.38
C TYR A 60 -3.37 -0.69 -4.37
N LEU A 61 -4.49 -0.45 -3.68
CA LEU A 61 -5.17 -1.43 -2.83
C LEU A 61 -5.83 -2.48 -3.73
N THR A 62 -5.43 -3.75 -3.62
CA THR A 62 -5.93 -4.82 -4.49
C THR A 62 -7.10 -5.58 -3.90
N GLU A 63 -7.14 -5.72 -2.59
CA GLU A 63 -8.14 -6.55 -1.91
C GLU A 63 -8.30 -6.13 -0.44
N ILE A 64 -9.53 -6.15 0.06
CA ILE A 64 -9.87 -6.04 1.48
C ILE A 64 -10.43 -7.39 1.95
N ASP A 65 -9.64 -8.14 2.72
CA ASP A 65 -10.04 -9.42 3.30
C ASP A 65 -10.62 -9.19 4.71
N TYR A 66 -11.95 -9.06 4.77
CA TYR A 66 -12.70 -8.88 6.02
C TYR A 66 -12.66 -10.11 6.94
N ASP A 67 -12.50 -11.32 6.39
CA ASP A 67 -12.46 -12.55 7.17
C ASP A 67 -11.15 -12.67 7.95
N LYS A 68 -10.05 -12.22 7.33
CA LYS A 68 -8.70 -12.23 7.94
C LYS A 68 -8.29 -10.91 8.59
N ASN A 69 -9.12 -9.88 8.48
CA ASN A 69 -8.82 -8.52 8.95
C ASN A 69 -7.52 -7.95 8.36
N GLU A 70 -7.33 -8.12 7.05
CA GLU A 70 -6.16 -7.64 6.35
C GLU A 70 -6.49 -6.98 5.02
N VAL A 71 -5.55 -6.20 4.51
CA VAL A 71 -5.62 -5.58 3.19
C VAL A 71 -4.36 -5.87 2.41
N HIS A 72 -4.51 -6.02 1.10
CA HIS A 72 -3.41 -6.35 0.20
C HIS A 72 -3.15 -5.22 -0.79
N PHE A 73 -1.88 -4.90 -0.98
CA PHE A 73 -1.43 -3.92 -1.96
C PHE A 73 -0.47 -4.56 -2.94
N VAL A 74 -0.44 -4.00 -4.15
CA VAL A 74 0.59 -4.27 -5.15
C VAL A 74 1.31 -2.98 -5.48
N LEU A 75 2.64 -2.99 -5.32
CA LEU A 75 3.52 -1.88 -5.61
C LEU A 75 4.44 -2.20 -6.78
N ASN A 76 4.77 -1.20 -7.59
CA ASN A 76 5.77 -1.26 -8.64
C ASN A 76 6.90 -0.25 -8.36
N LYS A 77 8.00 -0.76 -7.79
CA LYS A 77 9.19 0.02 -7.44
C LYS A 77 10.20 -0.05 -8.58
N GLY A 78 9.96 0.73 -9.65
CA GLY A 78 10.91 0.86 -10.77
C GLY A 78 11.08 -0.42 -11.60
N GLY A 79 10.04 -1.25 -11.69
CA GLY A 79 10.04 -2.53 -12.41
C GLY A 79 10.03 -3.77 -11.51
N ILE A 80 10.21 -3.60 -10.20
CA ILE A 80 10.08 -4.67 -9.21
C ILE A 80 8.67 -4.63 -8.60
N ILE A 81 7.94 -5.73 -8.73
CA ILE A 81 6.61 -5.88 -8.14
C ILE A 81 6.74 -6.40 -6.71
N GLU A 82 6.10 -5.72 -5.77
CA GLU A 82 6.05 -6.08 -4.36
C GLU A 82 4.60 -6.20 -3.88
N LYS A 83 4.33 -7.20 -3.06
CA LYS A 83 3.04 -7.40 -2.41
C LYS A 83 3.17 -7.03 -0.94
N VAL A 84 2.34 -6.12 -0.46
CA VAL A 84 2.33 -5.67 0.94
C VAL A 84 0.99 -6.05 1.55
N THR A 85 1.02 -6.60 2.76
CA THR A 85 -0.17 -6.89 3.55
C THR A 85 -0.13 -6.05 4.82
N LEU A 86 -1.22 -5.33 5.11
CA LEU A 86 -1.43 -4.71 6.42
C LEU A 86 -2.53 -5.49 7.13
N THR A 87 -2.26 -5.92 8.35
CA THR A 87 -3.21 -6.66 9.19
C THR A 87 -3.64 -5.77 10.36
N LEU A 88 -4.87 -5.94 10.81
CA LEU A 88 -5.39 -5.20 11.96
C LEU A 88 -4.69 -5.70 13.24
N ASP A 89 -3.86 -4.85 13.84
CA ASP A 89 -3.19 -5.17 15.11
C ASP A 89 -4.22 -5.21 16.25
N ASN A 90 -4.53 -6.40 16.75
CA ASN A 90 -5.50 -6.60 17.84
C ASN A 90 -4.98 -6.15 19.22
N GLU A 91 -3.75 -5.65 19.33
CA GLU A 91 -3.05 -5.42 20.61
C GLU A 91 -3.64 -4.32 21.51
N ASN A 92 -4.63 -3.55 21.04
CA ASN A 92 -5.33 -2.55 21.87
C ASN A 92 -6.67 -3.00 22.45
N SER A 93 -7.08 -4.25 22.22
CA SER A 93 -8.31 -4.82 22.80
C SER A 93 -8.13 -5.27 24.26
N ASP A 94 -6.90 -5.59 24.67
CA ASP A 94 -6.61 -6.22 25.97
C ASP A 94 -6.24 -5.24 27.10
N LYS A 95 -6.11 -3.94 26.82
CA LYS A 95 -5.72 -2.93 27.83
C LYS A 95 -6.89 -2.11 28.42
N LYS A 96 -8.14 -2.59 28.29
CA LYS A 96 -9.32 -1.90 28.85
C LYS A 96 -9.95 -2.57 30.08
N ASN A 97 -9.36 -3.65 30.59
CA ASN A 97 -9.79 -4.31 31.82
C ASN A 97 -8.64 -4.38 32.83
N ASN A 98 -8.29 -3.26 33.46
CA ASN A 98 -7.59 -3.25 34.76
C ASN A 98 -7.87 -1.96 35.52
#